data_AF-A0A8S2TMH9-F1
#
_entry.id   AF-A0A8S2TMH9-F1
#
_cell.length_a   1.000
_cell.length_b   1.000
_cell.length_c   1.000
_cell.angle_alpha   90.00
_cell.angle_beta   90.00
_cell.angle_gamma   90.00
#
_symmetry.space_group_name_H-M   'P 1'
#
loop_
_entity.id
_entity.type
_entity.pdbx_description
1 polymer ?
#
loop_
_entity_poly.entity_id
_entity_poly.type
_entity_poly.pdbx_seq_one_letter_code
_entity_poly.pdbx_strand_id
1 'polypeptide(L)'
;MAHLLGSKTCIDSLRVDIDDMQTVIYEIIGKTGSLKCHSWKFPDKLATDIDIKELLERYQHGKNELDNQVSHIVLFEIIID
;
A
#
# COMPACT_ATOMS: atom_id res chain seq x y z
N MET A 1 -15.98 -1.42 14.73
CA MET A 1 -14.81 -1.48 13.83
C MET A 1 -13.49 -1.23 14.53
N ALA A 2 -13.40 -0.46 15.64
CA ALA A 2 -12.13 -0.22 16.35
C ALA A 2 -11.36 -1.49 16.75
N HIS A 3 -12.03 -2.61 17.03
CA HIS A 3 -11.38 -3.89 17.36
C HIS A 3 -10.65 -4.56 16.18
N LEU A 4 -10.85 -4.09 14.93
CA LEU A 4 -10.17 -4.60 13.74
C LEU A 4 -8.88 -3.84 13.43
N LEU A 5 -8.68 -2.67 14.06
CA LEU A 5 -7.50 -1.85 13.85
C LEU A 5 -6.26 -2.64 14.30
N GLY A 6 -5.27 -2.75 13.41
CA GLY A 6 -4.08 -3.56 13.65
C GLY A 6 -4.30 -5.07 13.67
N SER A 7 -5.50 -5.58 13.35
CA SER A 7 -5.71 -7.02 13.28
C SER A 7 -4.92 -7.66 12.14
N LYS A 8 -4.35 -8.84 12.39
CA LYS A 8 -3.57 -9.60 11.40
C LYS A 8 -4.35 -9.81 10.10
N THR A 9 -5.61 -10.24 10.19
CA THR A 9 -6.44 -10.52 9.02
C THR A 9 -6.64 -9.28 8.14
N CYS A 10 -6.89 -8.11 8.74
CA CYS A 10 -7.02 -6.88 7.96
C CYS A 10 -5.70 -6.48 7.30
N ILE A 11 -4.58 -6.56 8.03
CA ILE A 11 -3.26 -6.23 7.48
C ILE A 11 -2.91 -7.18 6.33
N ASP A 12 -3.08 -8.49 6.52
CA ASP A 12 -2.79 -9.50 5.50
C ASP A 12 -3.67 -9.30 4.26
N SER A 13 -4.96 -8.99 4.42
CA SER A 13 -5.87 -8.68 3.31
C SER A 13 -5.42 -7.42 2.56
N LEU A 14 -5.17 -6.32 3.27
CA LEU A 14 -4.75 -5.06 2.65
C LEU A 14 -3.47 -5.23 1.82
N ARG A 15 -2.52 -6.04 2.30
CA ARG A 15 -1.29 -6.31 1.55
C ARG A 15 -1.55 -7.01 0.22
N VAL A 16 -2.45 -8.00 0.22
CA VAL A 16 -2.85 -8.72 -1.00
C VAL A 16 -3.57 -7.77 -1.94
N ASP A 17 -4.54 -6.99 -1.42
CA ASP A 17 -5.30 -6.04 -2.22
C ASP A 17 -4.39 -5.00 -2.90
N ILE A 18 -3.39 -4.48 -2.18
CA ILE A 18 -2.40 -3.52 -2.72
C ILE A 18 -1.51 -4.16 -3.79
N ASP A 19 -1.01 -5.39 -3.57
CA ASP A 19 -0.16 -6.09 -4.54
C ASP A 19 -0.92 -6.41 -5.85
N ASP A 20 -2.18 -6.83 -5.71
CA ASP A 20 -3.08 -7.08 -6.84
C ASP A 20 -3.37 -5.79 -7.62
N MET A 21 -3.70 -4.70 -6.92
CA MET A 21 -3.91 -3.39 -7.55
C MET A 21 -2.67 -2.90 -8.29
N GLN A 22 -1.50 -3.01 -7.66
CA GLN A 22 -0.24 -2.59 -8.26
C GLN A 22 0.09 -3.41 -9.51
N THR A 23 -0.19 -4.71 -9.50
CA THR A 23 -0.04 -5.59 -10.66
C THR A 23 -0.91 -5.10 -11.82
N VAL A 24 -2.18 -4.81 -11.57
CA VAL A 24 -3.11 -4.29 -12.59
C VAL A 24 -2.67 -2.94 -13.13
N ILE A 25 -2.20 -2.02 -12.27
CA ILE A 25 -1.68 -0.71 -12.67
C ILE A 25 -0.48 -0.87 -13.60
N TYR A 26 0.49 -1.73 -13.25
CA TYR A 26 1.65 -1.99 -14.10
C TYR A 26 1.26 -2.60 -15.46
N GLU A 27 0.29 -3.50 -15.50
CA GLU A 27 -0.21 -4.04 -16.76
C GLU A 27 -0.84 -2.98 -17.66
N ILE A 28 -1.61 -2.05 -17.08
CA ILE A 28 -2.22 -0.95 -17.81
C ILE A 28 -1.13 -0.01 -18.34
N ILE A 29 -0.21 0.44 -17.47
CA ILE A 29 0.90 1.34 -17.86
C ILE A 29 1.77 0.69 -18.94
N GLY A 30 2.04 -0.61 -18.84
CA GLY A 30 2.77 -1.36 -19.86
C GLY A 30 2.11 -1.34 -21.24
N LYS A 31 0.78 -1.18 -21.31
CA LYS A 31 0.00 -1.10 -22.56
C LYS A 31 -0.23 0.34 -23.03
N THR A 32 -0.40 1.28 -22.10
CA THR A 32 -0.76 2.68 -22.40
C THR A 32 0.43 3.62 -22.48
N GLY A 33 1.60 3.20 -21.98
CA GLY A 33 2.79 4.04 -21.83
C GLY A 33 2.87 4.72 -20.46
N SER A 34 4.00 5.38 -20.20
CA SER A 34 4.35 5.97 -18.90
C SER A 34 3.37 7.07 -18.47
N LEU A 35 2.90 6.96 -17.23
CA LEU A 35 2.07 7.95 -16.56
C LEU A 35 2.95 8.89 -15.73
N LYS A 36 2.82 10.21 -15.94
CA LYS A 36 3.55 11.24 -15.19
C LYS A 36 2.66 11.95 -14.18
N CYS A 37 1.99 11.18 -13.33
CA CYS A 37 1.30 11.73 -12.17
C CYS A 37 2.21 11.67 -10.94
N HIS A 38 2.15 12.70 -10.11
CA HIS A 38 2.77 12.66 -8.80
C HIS A 38 1.85 11.95 -7.82
N SER A 39 2.45 11.25 -6.88
CA SER A 39 1.72 10.69 -5.75
C SER A 39 1.14 11.81 -4.90
N TRP A 40 -0.09 11.62 -4.42
CA TRP A 40 -0.67 12.52 -3.45
C TRP A 40 0.07 12.38 -2.11
N LYS A 41 0.46 11.15 -1.74
CA LYS A 41 1.06 10.82 -0.43
C LYS A 41 2.57 11.09 -0.39
N PHE A 42 3.22 11.04 -1.55
CA PHE A 42 4.65 11.32 -1.75
C PHE A 42 4.80 12.40 -2.84
N PRO A 43 4.54 13.69 -2.52
CA PRO A 43 4.46 14.76 -3.53
C PRO A 43 5.75 14.99 -4.32
N ASP A 44 6.88 14.52 -3.78
CA ASP A 44 8.21 14.57 -4.39
C ASP A 44 8.48 13.42 -5.37
N LYS A 45 7.57 12.46 -5.51
CA LYS A 45 7.72 11.26 -6.33
C LYS A 45 6.59 11.11 -7.34
N LEU A 46 6.92 10.51 -8.49
CA LEU A 46 5.88 9.98 -9.37
C LEU A 46 5.21 8.79 -8.70
N ALA A 47 3.90 8.62 -8.90
CA ALA A 47 3.16 7.50 -8.32
C ALA A 47 3.74 6.15 -8.77
N THR A 48 4.26 6.08 -10.00
CA THR A 48 4.91 4.89 -10.56
C THR A 48 6.27 4.57 -9.96
N ASP A 49 6.90 5.54 -9.30
CA ASP A 49 8.24 5.41 -8.70
C ASP A 49 8.18 5.02 -7.22
N ILE A 50 6.97 4.87 -6.66
CA ILE A 50 6.80 4.34 -5.32
C ILE A 50 7.10 2.85 -5.33
N ASP A 51 8.07 2.43 -4.50
CA ASP A 51 8.34 1.02 -4.27
C ASP A 51 7.28 0.41 -3.35
N ILE A 52 6.19 -0.05 -3.95
CA ILE A 52 5.10 -0.72 -3.22
C ILE A 52 5.61 -1.99 -2.53
N LYS A 53 6.59 -2.70 -3.09
CA LYS A 53 7.12 -3.92 -2.47
C LYS A 53 7.86 -3.60 -1.18
N GLU A 54 8.69 -2.55 -1.18
CA GLU A 54 9.36 -2.07 0.04
C GLU A 54 8.33 -1.68 1.11
N LEU A 55 7.27 -0.97 0.73
CA LEU A 55 6.20 -0.57 1.65
C LEU A 55 5.47 -1.79 2.23
N LEU A 56 5.14 -2.78 1.39
CA LEU A 56 4.55 -4.03 1.84
C LEU A 56 5.51 -4.77 2.77
N GLU A 57 6.80 -4.89 2.49
CA GLU A 57 7.76 -5.54 3.41
C GLU A 57 7.85 -4.84 4.77
N ARG A 58 7.81 -3.51 4.76
CA ARG A 58 7.90 -2.67 5.96
C ARG A 58 6.65 -2.76 6.83
N TYR A 59 5.46 -2.74 6.24
CA TYR A 59 4.20 -2.71 6.97
C TYR A 59 3.55 -4.09 7.00
N GLN A 60 3.85 -4.84 8.06
CA GLN A 60 3.37 -6.20 8.27
C GLN A 60 2.94 -6.40 9.72
N HIS A 61 2.11 -7.42 9.96
CA HIS A 61 1.71 -7.75 11.32
C HIS A 61 2.89 -8.30 12.13
N GLY A 62 3.20 -7.65 13.25
CA GLY A 62 4.25 -8.00 14.19
C GLY A 62 3.74 -8.26 15.61
N LYS A 63 4.66 -8.20 16.58
CA LYS A 63 4.38 -8.45 18.01
C LYS A 63 3.87 -7.22 18.76
N ASN A 64 4.13 -6.03 18.23
CA ASN A 64 3.76 -4.76 18.87
C ASN A 64 2.42 -4.29 18.32
N GLU A 65 1.44 -4.12 19.21
CA GLU A 65 0.09 -3.70 18.83
C GLU A 65 0.07 -2.31 18.18
N LEU A 66 0.86 -1.35 18.68
CA LEU A 66 0.91 0.00 18.10
C LEU A 66 1.46 -0.04 16.68
N ASP A 67 2.53 -0.80 16.44
CA ASP A 67 3.13 -0.94 15.11
C ASP A 67 2.15 -1.61 14.13
N ASN A 68 1.31 -2.53 14.62
CA ASN A 68 0.26 -3.14 13.82
C ASN A 68 -0.84 -2.13 13.44
N GLN A 69 -1.26 -1.26 14.38
CA GLN A 69 -2.22 -0.21 14.09
C GLN A 69 -1.66 0.78 13.06
N VAL A 70 -0.40 1.17 13.19
CA VAL A 70 0.31 2.01 12.20
C VAL A 70 0.36 1.30 10.85
N SER A 71 0.73 0.02 10.82
CA SER A 71 0.81 -0.75 9.57
C SER A 71 -0.55 -0.83 8.88
N HIS A 72 -1.63 -1.09 9.63
CA HIS A 72 -2.99 -1.09 9.10
C HIS A 72 -3.33 0.27 8.47
N ILE A 73 -3.12 1.38 9.19
CA ILE A 73 -3.44 2.72 8.70
C ILE A 73 -2.63 3.06 7.46
N VAL A 74 -1.31 2.80 7.46
CA VAL A 74 -0.45 3.14 6.32
C VAL A 74 -0.84 2.33 5.09
N LEU A 75 -1.08 1.02 5.22
CA LEU A 75 -1.53 0.19 4.10
C LEU A 75 -2.88 0.68 3.56
N PHE A 76 -3.82 1.03 4.44
CA PHE A 76 -5.10 1.59 4.02
C PHE A 76 -4.95 2.92 3.27
N GLU A 77 -4.05 3.79 3.71
CA GLU A 77 -3.78 5.08 3.06
C GLU A 77 -3.10 4.94 1.70
N ILE A 78 -2.34 3.87 1.46
CA ILE A 78 -1.68 3.57 0.16
C ILE A 78 -2.70 3.19 -0.91
N ILE A 79 -3.80 2.53 -0.56
CA ILE A 79 -4.87 2.15 -1.52
C ILE A 79 -5.49 3.39 -2.20
N ILE A 80 -5.47 4.54 -1.51
CA ILE A 80 -6.13 5.78 -1.94
C ILE A 80 -5.11 6.76 -2.56
N ASP A 81 -3.88 6.33 -2.80
CA ASP A 81 -2.86 7.17 -3.46
C ASP A 81 -3.06 7.28 -4.99
#